data_AF-A0A242AMH3-F1
#
_entry.id   AF-A0A242AMH3-F1
#
_cell.length_a   1.000
_cell.length_b   1.000
_cell.length_c   1.000
_cell.angle_alpha   90.00
_cell.angle_beta   90.00
_cell.angle_gamma   90.00
#
_symmetry.space_group_name_H-M   'P 1'
#
loop_
_entity.id
_entity.type
_entity.pdbx_description
1 polymer ?
#
loop_
_entity_poly.entity_id
_entity_poly.type
_entity_poly.pdbx_seq_one_letter_code
_entity_poly.pdbx_strand_id
1 'polypeptide(L)'
;MTIRSIRLVDCYDQETGNYLGSFEKTNENILNYVASIPPYRNILLVDYATDHTLLTTIGHFLNDVPDQEWVKTILPRLIEKQIGEEPIEKVIIYNRYEETEGRTCINFPIENVLTEGI
;
A
#
# COMPACT_ATOMS: atom_id res chain seq x y z
N MET A 1 -22.63 3.03 -21.83
CA MET A 1 -22.39 2.09 -20.71
C MET A 1 -21.07 2.48 -20.07
N THR A 2 -21.11 3.23 -18.97
CA THR A 2 -19.88 3.59 -18.25
C THR A 2 -19.54 2.43 -17.34
N ILE A 3 -18.60 1.58 -17.76
CA ILE A 3 -17.97 0.62 -16.86
C ILE A 3 -17.43 1.47 -15.71
N ARG A 4 -17.97 1.32 -14.50
CA ARG A 4 -17.32 1.85 -13.30
C ARG A 4 -15.97 1.16 -13.27
N SER A 5 -14.93 1.86 -13.74
CA SER A 5 -13.56 1.37 -13.65
C SER A 5 -13.33 1.05 -12.18
N ILE A 6 -13.15 -0.24 -11.90
CA ILE A 6 -12.94 -0.73 -10.55
C ILE A 6 -11.56 -0.21 -10.15
N ARG A 7 -11.54 0.80 -9.28
CA ARG A 7 -10.32 1.46 -8.81
C ARG A 7 -9.80 0.72 -7.60
N LEU A 8 -9.18 -0.44 -7.82
CA LEU A 8 -8.59 -1.24 -6.75
C LEU A 8 -7.10 -1.44 -6.97
N VAL A 9 -6.40 -1.56 -5.85
CA VAL A 9 -5.01 -2.02 -5.79
C VAL A 9 -5.01 -3.35 -5.06
N ASP A 10 -4.37 -4.35 -5.64
CA ASP A 10 -4.05 -5.59 -4.95
C ASP A 10 -2.66 -5.48 -4.33
N CYS A 11 -2.52 -5.97 -3.11
CA CYS A 11 -1.23 -6.09 -2.44
C CYS A 11 -0.81 -7.55 -2.31
N TYR A 12 0.45 -7.80 -2.61
CA TYR A 12 1.07 -9.11 -2.48
C TYR A 12 2.35 -8.99 -1.66
N ASP A 13 2.64 -10.00 -0.86
CA ASP A 13 3.97 -10.22 -0.33
C ASP A 13 4.86 -10.60 -1.51
N GLN A 14 5.89 -9.79 -1.79
CA GLN A 14 6.68 -9.94 -3.00
C GLN A 14 7.65 -11.11 -2.95
N GLU A 15 8.05 -11.56 -1.76
CA GLU A 15 8.96 -12.71 -1.60
C GLU A 15 8.22 -14.03 -1.81
N THR A 16 7.02 -14.13 -1.26
CA THR A 16 6.22 -15.36 -1.27
C THR A 16 5.19 -15.40 -2.40
N GLY A 17 4.84 -14.24 -2.97
CA GLY A 17 3.73 -14.10 -3.92
C GLY A 17 2.35 -14.18 -3.27
N ASN A 18 2.26 -14.23 -1.93
CA ASN A 18 1.01 -14.38 -1.23
C ASN A 18 0.16 -13.11 -1.35
N TYR A 19 -1.12 -13.27 -1.68
CA TYR A 19 -2.09 -12.18 -1.68
C TYR A 19 -2.37 -11.73 -0.24
N LEU A 20 -2.22 -10.42 0.00
CA LEU A 20 -2.40 -9.79 1.30
C LEU A 20 -3.74 -9.05 1.43
N GLY A 21 -4.39 -8.76 0.30
CA GLY A 21 -5.66 -8.06 0.26
C GLY A 21 -5.74 -7.04 -0.88
N SER A 22 -6.83 -6.28 -0.87
CA SER A 22 -7.05 -5.17 -1.80
C SER A 22 -7.57 -3.95 -1.06
N PHE A 23 -7.35 -2.78 -1.65
CA PHE A 23 -7.87 -1.51 -1.17
C PHE A 23 -8.21 -0.56 -2.32
N GLU A 24 -8.91 0.54 -2.03
CA GLU A 24 -9.30 1.52 -3.04
C GLU A 24 -8.09 2.29 -3.60
N LYS A 25 -7.97 2.35 -4.93
CA LYS A 25 -6.89 3.05 -5.63
C LYS A 25 -7.05 4.57 -5.54
N THR A 26 -6.47 5.14 -4.49
CA THR A 26 -6.23 6.56 -4.31
C THR A 26 -4.77 6.80 -3.95
N ASN A 27 -4.23 7.97 -4.30
CA ASN A 27 -2.85 8.32 -3.92
C ASN A 27 -2.67 8.28 -2.39
N GLU A 28 -3.69 8.71 -1.65
CA GLU A 28 -3.67 8.75 -0.19
C GLU A 28 -3.60 7.34 0.41
N ASN A 29 -4.42 6.40 -0.08
CA ASN A 29 -4.37 5.02 0.39
C ASN A 29 -3.04 4.34 0.04
N ILE A 30 -2.49 4.60 -1.15
CA ILE A 30 -1.18 4.07 -1.54
C ILE A 30 -0.10 4.62 -0.60
N LEU A 31 -0.09 5.94 -0.37
CA LEU A 31 0.87 6.61 0.52
C LEU A 31 0.79 6.06 1.94
N ASN A 32 -0.41 6.02 2.53
CA ASN A 32 -0.61 5.56 3.89
C ASN A 32 -0.27 4.06 4.03
N TYR A 33 -0.61 3.24 3.04
CA TYR A 33 -0.24 1.83 3.05
C TYR A 33 1.28 1.66 3.00
N VAL A 34 1.95 2.28 2.03
CA VAL A 34 3.41 2.22 1.87
C VAL A 34 4.14 2.76 3.09
N ALA A 35 3.72 3.90 3.64
CA ALA A 35 4.34 4.49 4.83
C ALA A 35 4.19 3.59 6.06
N SER A 36 3.12 2.79 6.14
CA SER A 36 2.89 1.85 7.25
C SER A 36 3.67 0.54 7.15
N ILE A 37 4.30 0.25 5.99
CA ILE A 37 5.01 -1.00 5.78
C ILE A 37 6.36 -0.97 6.53
N PRO A 38 6.66 -1.97 7.38
CA PRO A 38 7.96 -2.06 8.02
C PRO A 38 9.10 -2.19 6.99
N PRO A 39 10.30 -1.65 7.28
CA PRO A 39 11.40 -1.58 6.30
C PRO A 39 11.94 -2.94 5.84
N TYR A 40 11.61 -4.02 6.56
CA TYR A 40 11.99 -5.38 6.22
C TYR A 40 10.94 -6.14 5.40
N ARG A 41 9.78 -5.52 5.11
CA ARG A 41 8.72 -6.16 4.30
C ARG A 41 8.76 -5.69 2.85
N ASN A 42 8.67 -6.69 1.99
CA ASN A 42 8.71 -6.54 0.55
C ASN A 42 7.31 -6.75 -0.03
N ILE A 43 6.73 -5.72 -0.62
CA ILE A 43 5.32 -5.63 -0.99
C ILE A 43 5.23 -5.20 -2.45
N LEU A 44 4.39 -5.89 -3.20
CA LEU A 44 4.03 -5.57 -4.57
C LEU A 44 2.61 -5.02 -4.61
N LEU A 45 2.45 -3.84 -5.20
CA LEU A 45 1.15 -3.22 -5.50
C LEU A 45 0.83 -3.35 -6.98
N VAL A 46 -0.33 -3.90 -7.30
CA VAL A 46 -0.80 -4.11 -8.68
C VAL A 46 -2.12 -3.39 -8.89
N ASP A 47 -2.24 -2.66 -10.00
CA ASP A 47 -3.50 -2.08 -10.45
C ASP A 47 -4.44 -3.20 -10.91
N TYR A 48 -5.60 -3.32 -10.27
CA TYR A 48 -6.55 -4.38 -10.60
C TYR A 48 -7.13 -4.27 -12.02
N ALA A 49 -7.31 -3.06 -12.54
CA ALA A 49 -7.95 -2.87 -13.84
C ALA A 49 -7.00 -3.16 -15.01
N THR A 50 -5.70 -3.00 -14.80
CA THR A 50 -4.69 -3.17 -15.86
C THR A 50 -3.70 -4.30 -15.61
N ASP A 51 -3.74 -4.95 -14.44
CA ASP A 51 -2.74 -5.92 -13.97
C ASP A 51 -1.29 -5.37 -14.05
N HIS A 52 -1.13 -4.05 -13.97
CA HIS A 52 0.18 -3.42 -14.04
C HIS A 52 0.72 -3.17 -12.64
N THR A 53 2.02 -3.41 -12.46
CA THR A 53 2.73 -3.01 -11.24
C THR A 53 2.65 -1.50 -11.06
N LEU A 54 2.10 -1.09 -9.91
CA LEU A 54 2.07 0.31 -9.48
C LEU A 54 3.34 0.66 -8.69
N LEU A 55 3.76 -0.23 -7.78
CA LEU A 55 4.84 0.02 -6.84
C LEU A 55 5.36 -1.29 -6.26
N THR A 56 6.66 -1.36 -5.98
CA THR A 56 7.33 -2.52 -5.36
C THR A 56 8.24 -2.03 -4.26
N THR A 57 8.21 -2.61 -3.05
CA THR A 57 9.09 -2.22 -1.92
C THR A 57 10.50 -2.83 -1.93
N ILE A 58 10.86 -3.64 -2.94
CA ILE A 58 12.20 -4.25 -3.04
C ILE A 58 13.21 -3.32 -3.72
N GLY A 59 14.39 -3.15 -3.12
CA GLY A 59 15.58 -2.62 -3.81
C GLY A 59 15.44 -1.16 -4.27
N HIS A 60 15.46 -0.92 -5.58
CA HIS A 60 15.31 0.40 -6.21
C HIS A 60 13.85 0.87 -6.21
N PHE A 61 13.27 0.93 -5.01
CA PHE A 61 11.88 1.14 -4.65
C PHE A 61 11.02 1.96 -5.62
N LEU A 62 11.51 3.14 -5.98
CA LEU A 62 10.79 4.10 -6.80
C LEU A 62 11.31 4.21 -8.24
N ASN A 63 12.46 3.62 -8.55
CA ASN A 63 13.05 3.71 -9.89
C ASN A 63 12.38 2.75 -10.87
N ASP A 64 11.81 1.65 -10.36
CA ASP A 64 11.18 0.60 -11.18
C ASP A 64 9.68 0.84 -11.42
N VAL A 65 9.13 1.94 -10.89
CA VAL A 65 7.73 2.35 -11.11
C VAL A 65 7.57 2.91 -12.53
N PRO A 66 6.62 2.42 -13.34
CA PRO A 66 6.45 2.91 -14.71
C PRO A 66 6.11 4.42 -14.80
N ASP A 67 5.31 4.93 -13.87
CA ASP A 67 4.89 6.33 -13.83
C ASP A 67 5.82 7.18 -12.95
N GLN A 68 6.97 7.53 -13.52
CA GLN A 68 8.00 8.33 -12.84
C GLN A 68 7.54 9.77 -12.53
N GLU A 69 6.58 10.32 -13.27
CA GLU A 69 6.04 11.66 -12.97
C GLU A 69 5.13 11.59 -11.74
N TRP A 70 4.27 10.57 -11.64
CA TRP A 70 3.49 10.33 -10.43
C TRP A 70 4.39 10.09 -9.21
N VAL A 71 5.47 9.32 -9.34
CA VAL A 71 6.45 9.10 -8.26
C VAL A 71 6.97 10.42 -7.69
N LYS A 72 7.36 11.37 -8.54
CA LYS A 72 7.85 12.69 -8.11
C LYS A 72 6.80 13.46 -7.30
N THR A 73 5.50 13.22 -7.55
CA THR A 73 4.41 13.88 -6.79
C THR A 73 4.18 13.24 -5.42
N ILE A 74 4.36 11.93 -5.29
CA ILE A 74 4.08 11.21 -4.03
C ILE A 74 5.29 11.16 -3.10
N LEU A 75 6.51 11.21 -3.63
CA LEU A 75 7.74 11.01 -2.86
C LEU A 75 7.91 12.00 -1.69
N PRO A 76 7.71 13.33 -1.86
CA PRO A 76 7.84 14.27 -0.74
C PRO A 76 6.88 13.93 0.41
N ARG A 77 5.62 13.64 0.09
CA ARG A 77 4.59 13.28 1.08
C ARG A 77 4.88 11.95 1.76
N LEU A 78 5.45 10.99 1.03
CA LEU A 78 5.84 9.71 1.63
C LEU A 78 6.94 9.90 2.68
N ILE A 79 7.91 10.77 2.40
CA ILE A 79 8.97 11.12 3.34
C ILE A 79 8.38 11.78 4.59
N GLU A 80 7.52 12.79 4.41
CA GLU A 80 6.84 13.50 5.52
C GLU A 80 6.10 12.51 6.45
N LYS A 81 5.40 11.52 5.88
CA LYS A 81 4.73 10.46 6.66
C LYS A 81 5.70 9.55 7.40
N GLN A 82 6.81 9.15 6.75
CA GLN A 82 7.79 8.23 7.35
C GLN A 82 8.61 8.87 8.47
N ILE A 83 8.85 10.19 8.42
CA ILE A 83 9.55 10.93 9.49
C ILE A 83 8.60 11.48 10.57
N GLY A 84 7.29 11.27 10.42
CA GLY A 84 6.26 11.64 11.39
C GLY A 84 5.80 13.10 11.33
N GLU A 85 6.10 13.82 10.26
CA GLU A 85 5.60 15.18 10.01
C GLU A 85 4.13 15.18 9.55
N GLU A 86 3.70 14.12 8.85
CA GLU A 86 2.30 13.88 8.46
C GLU A 86 1.81 12.55 9.09
N PRO A 87 0.59 12.49 9.65
CA PRO A 87 0.06 11.24 10.18
C PRO A 87 -0.15 10.19 9.07
N ILE A 88 0.09 8.93 9.43
CA ILE A 88 -0.24 7.77 8.59
C ILE A 88 -1.67 7.33 8.93
N GLU A 89 -2.58 7.46 7.98
CA GLU A 89 -3.97 7.04 8.18
C GLU A 89 -4.15 5.53 7.97
N LYS A 90 -5.15 4.94 8.63
CA LYS A 90 -5.44 3.51 8.48
C LYS A 90 -6.08 3.24 7.11
N VAL A 91 -5.44 2.40 6.31
CA VAL A 91 -6.01 1.91 5.03
C VAL A 91 -6.89 0.70 5.29
N ILE A 92 -8.10 0.70 4.74
CA ILE A 92 -9.02 -0.44 4.82
C ILE A 92 -8.65 -1.45 3.74
N ILE A 93 -8.05 -2.56 4.18
CA ILE A 93 -7.64 -3.67 3.32
C ILE A 93 -8.61 -4.82 3.56
N TYR A 94 -9.05 -5.46 2.48
CA TYR A 94 -10.02 -6.54 2.53
C TYR A 94 -9.64 -7.64 1.53
N ASN A 95 -9.99 -8.88 1.84
CA ASN A 95 -9.84 -9.99 0.90
C ASN A 95 -11.01 -9.95 -0.09
N ARG A 96 -10.74 -9.67 -1.37
CA ARG A 96 -11.79 -9.61 -2.40
C ARG A 96 -12.22 -10.99 -2.93
N TYR A 97 -11.52 -12.05 -2.54
CA TYR A 97 -11.82 -13.44 -2.89
C TYR A 97 -12.57 -14.19 -1.79
N GLU A 98 -12.64 -13.64 -0.58
CA GLU A 98 -13.55 -14.12 0.45
C GLU A 98 -14.98 -13.67 0.08
N GLU A 99 -15.85 -14.65 -0.18
CA GLU A 99 -17.27 -14.39 -0.37
C GLU A 99 -17.83 -13.70 0.88
N THR A 100 -18.69 -12.70 0.65
CA THR A 100 -19.34 -11.84 1.63
C THR A 100 -19.95 -12.57 2.82
N GLU A 101 -19.17 -12.82 3.87
CA GLU A 101 -19.64 -12.92 5.25
C GLU A 101 -18.63 -12.23 6.19
N GLY A 102 -18.87 -10.96 6.48
CA GLY A 102 -18.11 -10.20 7.47
C GLY A 102 -16.88 -9.52 6.88
N ARG A 103 -16.95 -8.18 6.78
CA ARG A 103 -15.78 -7.33 6.50
C ARG A 103 -14.77 -7.49 7.64
N THR A 104 -13.87 -8.45 7.54
CA THR A 104 -12.81 -8.61 8.52
C THR A 104 -11.75 -7.56 8.24
N CYS A 105 -11.67 -6.55 9.10
CA CYS A 105 -10.57 -5.61 9.11
C CYS A 105 -9.30 -6.38 9.47
N ILE A 106 -8.43 -6.61 8.50
CA ILE A 106 -7.06 -7.08 8.79
C ILE A 106 -6.35 -5.93 9.50
N ASN A 107 -6.25 -6.02 10.82
CA ASN A 107 -5.41 -5.15 11.61
C ASN A 107 -3.96 -5.54 11.31
N PHE A 108 -3.24 -4.70 10.58
CA PHE A 108 -1.78 -4.71 10.68
C PHE A 108 -1.43 -4.33 12.11
N PRO A 109 -0.68 -5.15 12.86
CA PRO A 109 -0.23 -4.76 14.17
C PRO A 109 0.70 -3.55 13.99
N ILE A 110 0.25 -2.39 14.44
CA ILE A 110 1.13 -1.26 14.74
C ILE A 110 1.85 -1.71 16.02
N GLU A 111 2.88 -2.53 15.89
CA GLU A 111 3.75 -2.78 17.02
C GLU A 111 4.43 -1.45 17.37
N ASN A 112 4.09 -0.95 18.56
CA ASN A 112 4.66 0.20 19.23
C ASN A 112 6.13 0.43 18.88
N VAL A 113 6.42 1.45 18.05
CA VAL A 113 7.74 2.08 18.03
C VAL A 113 7.64 3.42 18.75
N LEU A 114 7.20 3.40 20.00
CA LEU A 114 7.48 4.43 21.00
C LEU A 114 7.28 3.81 22.38
N THR A 115 8.36 3.36 23.00
CA THR A 115 8.70 3.51 24.44
C THR A 115 9.74 2.46 24.80
N GLU A 116 11.01 2.87 24.85
CA GLU A 116 12.08 2.61 25.83
C GLU A 116 13.34 3.18 25.16
N GLY A 117 14.11 4.14 25.64
CA GLY A 117 14.19 4.91 26.86
C GLY A 117 15.38 5.86 26.67
N ILE A 118 15.35 6.96 27.41
CA ILE A 118 16.35 8.01 27.65
C ILE A 118 17.81 7.54 27.48
#